data_AF-A0A078QZU3-F1
#
_entry.id   AF-A0A078QZU3-F1
#
_cell.length_a   1.000
_cell.length_b   1.000
_cell.length_c   1.000
_cell.angle_alpha   90.00
_cell.angle_beta   90.00
_cell.angle_gamma   90.00
#
_symmetry.space_group_name_H-M   'P 1'
#
loop_
_entity.id
_entity.type
_entity.pdbx_description
1 polymer ?
#
loop_
_entity_poly.entity_id
_entity_poly.type
_entity_poly.pdbx_seq_one_letter_code
_entity_poly.pdbx_strand_id
1 'polypeptide(L)'
;MHNAENSLDYDGTYTGTFPAADCPGINMTLTIKKDKTFELISEYIDRQDATFKEYGTYSVEGNIMTLINGEDKQYYKVGENTLTALNQDKQAITGELADHYILHKK
;
A
#
# COMPACT_ATOMS: atom_id res chain seq x y z
N MET A 1 -16.23 17.22 -20.89
CA MET A 1 -16.38 16.75 -19.51
C MET A 1 -15.00 16.34 -19.03
N HIS A 2 -14.37 17.12 -18.16
CA HIS A 2 -13.09 16.75 -17.55
C HIS A 2 -13.44 15.97 -16.26
N ASN A 3 -13.46 14.65 -16.33
CA ASN A 3 -13.48 13.84 -15.11
C ASN A 3 -12.14 14.05 -14.40
N ALA A 4 -12.18 14.38 -13.12
CA ALA A 4 -11.02 14.49 -12.24
C ALA A 4 -10.36 13.12 -11.94
N GLU A 5 -10.36 12.20 -12.90
CA GLU A 5 -9.73 10.87 -12.80
C GLU A 5 -8.20 10.91 -13.02
N ASN A 6 -7.62 12.11 -13.17
CA ASN A 6 -6.21 12.31 -13.56
C ASN A 6 -5.36 13.12 -12.55
N SER A 7 -5.83 13.37 -11.33
CA SER A 7 -5.17 14.38 -10.47
C SER A 7 -3.92 13.92 -9.72
N LEU A 8 -3.66 12.61 -9.60
CA LEU A 8 -2.46 12.10 -8.93
C LEU A 8 -1.86 10.98 -9.78
N ASP A 9 -0.61 11.14 -10.20
CA ASP A 9 0.21 10.09 -10.81
C ASP A 9 0.61 9.09 -9.71
N TYR A 10 -0.32 8.22 -9.35
CA TYR A 10 -0.14 7.20 -8.32
C TYR A 10 0.52 5.93 -8.86
N ASP A 11 0.67 5.77 -10.18
CA ASP A 11 1.37 4.61 -10.72
C ASP A 11 2.86 4.66 -10.39
N GLY A 12 3.44 3.50 -10.09
CA GLY A 12 4.84 3.39 -9.67
C GLY A 12 5.04 2.44 -8.51
N THR A 13 6.28 2.41 -8.03
CA THR A 13 6.71 1.52 -6.94
C THR A 13 6.91 2.32 -5.67
N TYR A 14 6.25 1.89 -4.60
CA TYR A 14 6.31 2.47 -3.27
C TYR A 14 6.98 1.49 -2.32
N THR A 15 7.77 2.01 -1.39
CA THR A 15 8.46 1.20 -0.38
C THR A 15 8.36 1.82 1.01
N GLY A 16 8.42 0.96 2.02
CA GLY A 16 8.48 1.34 3.43
C GLY A 16 8.73 0.11 4.29
N THR A 17 8.94 0.32 5.59
CA THR A 17 9.14 -0.78 6.56
C THR A 17 8.04 -0.71 7.61
N PHE A 18 7.11 -1.65 7.54
CA PHE A 18 6.00 -1.73 8.50
C PHE A 18 6.48 -2.39 9.79
N PRO A 19 5.94 -1.98 10.96
CA PRO A 19 6.28 -2.61 12.22
C PRO A 19 5.72 -4.04 12.25
N ALA A 20 6.47 -4.95 12.85
CA ALA A 20 6.06 -6.34 13.08
C ALA A 20 6.10 -6.64 14.58
N ALA A 21 5.23 -7.57 15.02
CA ALA A 21 5.14 -7.93 16.43
C ALA A 21 6.29 -8.85 16.89
N ASP A 22 6.83 -9.65 15.97
CA ASP A 22 7.75 -10.76 16.28
C ASP A 22 9.04 -10.74 15.44
N CYS A 23 9.24 -9.71 14.61
CA CYS A 23 10.49 -9.47 13.90
C CYS A 23 10.79 -7.95 13.85
N PRO A 24 12.00 -7.53 13.43
CA PRO A 24 12.35 -6.11 13.39
C PRO A 24 11.44 -5.24 12.50
N GLY A 25 10.77 -5.85 11.53
CA GLY A 25 9.82 -5.18 10.63
C GLY A 25 9.57 -5.97 9.35
N ILE A 26 8.72 -5.42 8.50
CA ILE A 26 8.35 -5.99 7.20
C ILE A 26 8.69 -4.96 6.13
N ASN A 27 9.64 -5.29 5.25
CA ASN A 27 9.93 -4.48 4.07
C ASN A 27 8.80 -4.67 3.07
N MET A 28 8.08 -3.59 2.80
CA MET A 28 6.97 -3.56 1.86
C MET A 28 7.45 -2.96 0.54
N THR A 29 7.14 -3.63 -0.58
CA THR A 29 7.27 -3.07 -1.93
C THR A 29 5.94 -3.20 -2.66
N LEU A 30 5.24 -2.09 -2.84
CA LEU A 30 3.95 -2.03 -3.55
C LEU A 30 4.13 -1.39 -4.91
N THR A 31 3.86 -2.12 -5.99
CA THR A 31 3.88 -1.60 -7.35
C THR A 31 2.47 -1.45 -7.88
N ILE A 32 2.08 -0.22 -8.19
CA ILE A 32 0.80 0.13 -8.81
C ILE A 32 1.01 0.29 -10.32
N LYS A 33 0.33 -0.54 -11.11
CA LYS A 33 0.49 -0.57 -12.57
C LYS A 33 -0.65 0.20 -13.26
N LYS A 34 -0.38 0.72 -14.46
CA LYS A 34 -1.36 1.50 -15.26
C LYS A 34 -2.55 0.66 -15.74
N ASP A 35 -2.39 -0.65 -15.82
CA ASP A 35 -3.41 -1.62 -16.25
C ASP A 35 -4.42 -1.99 -15.14
N LYS A 36 -4.46 -1.23 -14.04
CA LYS A 36 -5.32 -1.47 -12.86
C LYS A 36 -4.98 -2.73 -12.07
N THR A 37 -3.76 -3.24 -12.20
CA THR A 37 -3.23 -4.31 -11.36
C THR A 37 -2.17 -3.81 -10.37
N PHE A 38 -1.92 -4.58 -9.31
CA PHE A 38 -0.84 -4.32 -8.38
C PHE A 38 0.00 -5.58 -8.10
N GLU A 39 1.20 -5.36 -7.60
CA GLU A 39 2.05 -6.38 -6.98
C GLU A 39 2.50 -5.85 -5.61
N LEU A 40 2.29 -6.62 -4.55
CA LEU A 40 2.75 -6.32 -3.20
C LEU A 40 3.73 -7.40 -2.75
N ILE A 41 4.93 -6.99 -2.39
CA ILE A 41 5.96 -7.86 -1.82
C ILE A 41 6.14 -7.48 -0.36
N SER A 42 6.03 -8.47 0.53
CA SER A 42 6.24 -8.33 1.97
C SER A 42 7.39 -9.24 2.39
N GLU A 43 8.51 -8.66 2.81
CA GLU A 43 9.71 -9.38 3.25
C GLU A 43 9.91 -9.17 4.76
N TYR A 44 9.78 -10.24 5.54
CA TYR A 44 9.96 -10.18 6.99
C TYR A 44 11.45 -10.19 7.31
N ILE A 45 11.92 -9.12 7.97
CA ILE A 45 13.33 -8.93 8.29
C ILE A 45 13.80 -10.03 9.26
N ASP A 46 15.00 -10.55 9.02
CA ASP A 46 15.65 -11.62 9.81
C ASP A 46 14.83 -12.92 9.93
N ARG A 47 13.92 -13.17 8.98
CA ARG A 47 13.17 -14.42 8.86
C ARG A 47 13.53 -15.12 7.55
N GLN A 48 13.97 -16.38 7.66
CA GLN A 48 14.31 -17.20 6.49
C GLN A 48 13.05 -17.59 5.72
N ASP A 49 13.10 -17.50 4.39
CA ASP A 49 12.01 -17.86 3.47
C ASP A 49 10.67 -17.16 3.75
N ALA A 50 10.72 -15.96 4.34
CA ALA A 50 9.55 -15.19 4.75
C ALA A 50 9.27 -13.99 3.81
N THR A 51 9.26 -14.27 2.51
CA THR A 51 8.89 -13.31 1.47
C THR A 51 7.58 -13.73 0.83
N PHE A 52 6.58 -12.87 0.95
CA PHE A 52 5.23 -13.10 0.43
C PHE A 52 4.98 -12.16 -0.73
N LYS A 53 4.31 -12.67 -1.77
CA LYS A 53 3.91 -11.88 -2.94
C LYS A 53 2.42 -11.99 -3.15
N GLU A 54 1.77 -10.86 -3.25
CA GLU A 54 0.35 -10.73 -3.52
C GLU A 54 0.15 -9.99 -4.84
N TYR A 55 -0.85 -10.42 -5.59
CA TYR A 55 -1.22 -9.86 -6.87
C TYR A 55 -2.72 -9.67 -6.91
N GLY A 56 -3.17 -8.60 -7.56
CA GLY A 56 -4.58 -8.35 -7.68
C GLY A 56 -4.88 -7.11 -8.49
N THR A 57 -6.08 -6.58 -8.30
CA THR A 57 -6.54 -5.35 -8.94
C THR A 57 -6.69 -4.24 -7.93
N TYR A 58 -6.79 -3.00 -8.41
CA TYR A 58 -7.11 -1.89 -7.53
C TYR A 58 -8.16 -0.96 -8.14
N SER A 59 -8.91 -0.31 -7.26
CA SER A 59 -9.77 0.83 -7.59
C SER A 59 -9.34 2.06 -6.79
N VAL A 60 -9.68 3.25 -7.29
CA VAL A 60 -9.44 4.51 -6.59
C VAL A 60 -10.74 5.31 -6.57
N GLU A 61 -11.20 5.66 -5.37
CA GLU A 61 -12.37 6.49 -5.14
C GLU A 61 -11.96 7.72 -4.31
N GLY A 62 -12.02 8.91 -4.91
CA GLY A 62 -11.47 10.11 -4.30
C GLY A 62 -9.95 9.99 -4.11
N ASN A 63 -9.50 9.98 -2.86
CA ASN A 63 -8.09 9.77 -2.49
C ASN A 63 -7.86 8.43 -1.79
N ILE A 64 -8.80 7.48 -1.87
CA ILE A 64 -8.64 6.15 -1.28
C ILE A 64 -8.46 5.13 -2.39
N MET A 65 -7.31 4.47 -2.37
CA MET A 65 -7.00 3.30 -3.17
C MET A 65 -7.42 2.04 -2.41
N THR A 66 -8.13 1.13 -3.08
CA THR A 66 -8.49 -0.18 -2.55
C THR A 66 -7.77 -1.24 -3.36
N LEU A 67 -6.85 -1.98 -2.74
CA LEU A 67 -6.24 -3.18 -3.32
C LEU A 67 -7.17 -4.38 -3.06
N ILE A 68 -7.37 -5.21 -4.08
CA ILE A 68 -8.30 -6.34 -4.05
C ILE A 68 -7.54 -7.59 -4.50
N ASN A 69 -7.41 -8.57 -3.60
CA ASN A 69 -6.87 -9.89 -3.90
C ASN A 69 -7.88 -10.95 -3.43
N GLY A 70 -8.73 -11.42 -4.34
CA GLY A 70 -9.85 -12.30 -3.98
C GLY A 70 -10.87 -11.59 -3.08
N GLU A 71 -11.10 -12.13 -1.88
CA GLU A 71 -11.97 -11.53 -0.87
C GLU A 71 -11.24 -10.49 0.00
N ASP A 72 -9.90 -10.50 -0.01
CA ASP A 72 -9.08 -9.62 0.81
C ASP A 72 -9.03 -8.21 0.23
N LYS A 73 -9.18 -7.23 1.12
CA LYS A 73 -9.12 -5.80 0.79
C LYS A 73 -8.14 -5.08 1.71
N GLN A 74 -7.29 -4.27 1.09
CA GLN A 74 -6.40 -3.33 1.77
C GLN A 74 -6.71 -1.92 1.28
N TYR A 75 -6.66 -0.95 2.18
CA TYR A 75 -7.02 0.43 1.89
C TYR A 75 -5.81 1.32 2.10
N TYR A 76 -5.55 2.21 1.14
CA TYR A 76 -4.47 3.19 1.21
C TYR A 76 -5.00 4.57 0.87
N LYS A 77 -4.60 5.59 1.64
CA LYS A 77 -4.80 6.98 1.25
C LYS A 77 -3.69 7.39 0.29
N VAL A 78 -4.09 7.88 -0.88
CA VAL A 78 -3.19 8.41 -1.90
C VAL A 78 -2.81 9.84 -1.55
N GLY A 79 -1.52 10.08 -1.38
CA GLY A 79 -0.91 11.39 -1.23
C GLY A 79 0.06 11.69 -2.38
N GLU A 80 0.72 12.84 -2.32
CA GLU A 80 1.80 13.16 -3.24
C GLU A 80 2.97 12.21 -2.97
N ASN A 81 3.31 11.36 -3.95
CA ASN A 81 4.38 10.35 -3.88
C ASN A 81 4.30 9.42 -2.66
N THR A 82 3.12 9.25 -2.06
CA THR A 82 2.92 8.46 -0.84
C THR A 82 1.64 7.65 -0.89
N LEU A 83 1.68 6.47 -0.26
CA LEU A 83 0.52 5.65 0.05
C LEU A 83 0.52 5.35 1.55
N THR A 84 -0.46 5.89 2.28
CA THR A 84 -0.61 5.65 3.72
C THR A 84 -1.60 4.53 3.95
N ALA A 85 -1.20 3.43 4.59
CA ALA A 85 -2.11 2.33 4.90
C ALA A 85 -3.21 2.79 5.87
N LEU A 86 -4.42 2.33 5.62
CA LEU A 86 -5.62 2.60 6.41
C LEU A 86 -6.12 1.31 7.06
N ASN A 87 -6.90 1.45 8.13
CA ASN A 87 -7.61 0.32 8.74
C ASN A 87 -8.82 -0.11 7.88
N GLN A 88 -9.54 -1.15 8.33
CA GLN A 88 -10.70 -1.69 7.62
C GLN A 88 -11.88 -0.70 7.51
N ASP A 89 -11.95 0.29 8.40
CA ASP A 89 -12.93 1.39 8.36
C ASP A 89 -12.48 2.56 7.46
N LYS A 90 -11.38 2.38 6.71
CA LYS A 90 -10.77 3.40 5.83
C LYS A 90 -10.29 4.64 6.59
N GLN A 91 -9.91 4.47 7.86
CA GLN A 91 -9.34 5.51 8.70
C GLN A 91 -7.82 5.36 8.80
N ALA A 92 -7.12 6.47 8.99
CA ALA A 92 -5.68 6.44 9.20
C ALA A 92 -5.36 5.65 10.47
N ILE A 93 -4.29 4.85 10.42
CA ILE A 93 -3.75 4.21 11.61
C ILE A 93 -3.17 5.31 12.51
N THR A 94 -3.63 5.37 13.76
CA THR A 94 -3.24 6.40 14.74
C THR A 94 -2.30 5.85 15.81
N GLY A 95 -1.51 6.71 16.43
CA GLY A 95 -0.59 6.35 17.52
C GLY A 95 0.87 6.57 17.13
N GLU A 96 1.79 6.13 18.00
CA GLU A 96 3.25 6.35 17.80
C GLU A 96 3.80 5.67 16.53
N LEU A 97 3.10 4.65 16.03
CA LEU A 97 3.51 3.90 14.84
C LEU A 97 2.86 4.38 13.54
N ALA A 98 2.01 5.43 13.57
CA ALA A 98 1.26 5.89 12.41
C ALA A 98 2.14 6.17 11.19
N ASP A 99 3.27 6.84 11.39
CA ASP A 99 4.19 7.21 10.31
C ASP A 99 4.91 5.99 9.70
N HIS A 100 5.00 4.88 10.43
CA HIS A 100 5.59 3.64 9.92
C HIS A 100 4.70 2.91 8.90
N TYR A 101 3.44 3.33 8.76
CA TYR A 101 2.48 2.78 7.80
C TYR A 101 2.40 3.60 6.50
N ILE A 102 3.41 4.45 6.24
CA ILE A 102 3.52 5.25 5.02
C ILE A 102 4.52 4.58 4.07
N LEU A 103 4.08 4.32 2.85
CA LEU A 103 4.95 3.91 1.74
C LEU A 103 5.29 5.12 0.89
N HIS A 104 6.56 5.24 0.51
CA HIS A 104 7.08 6.33 -0.30
C HIS A 104 7.41 5.86 -1.71
N LYS A 105 7.00 6.62 -2.72
CA LYS A 105 7.33 6.37 -4.12
C LYS A 105 8.85 6.46 -4.31
N LYS A 106 9.42 5.51 -5.05
CA LYS A 106 10.82 5.54 -5.47
C LYS A 106 11.09 6.61 -6.51
#